data_AF-A0A1H9QIS9-F1
#
_entry.id   AF-A0A1H9QIS9-F1
#
_cell.length_a   1.000
_cell.length_b   1.000
_cell.length_c   1.000
_cell.angle_alpha   90.00
_cell.angle_beta   90.00
_cell.angle_gamma   90.00
#
_symmetry.space_group_name_H-M   'P 1'
#
loop_
_entity.id
_entity.type
_entity.pdbx_description
1 polymer ?
#
loop_
_entity_poly.entity_id
_entity_poly.type
_entity_poly.pdbx_seq_one_letter_code
_entity_poly.pdbx_strand_id
1 'polypeptide(L)'
;MAISGMEMADLVREVCYDGGDGPLLLGGAVAGYRAFADVLGAGARFPYMIMGVGDPTQWEAGTGELDEAGRLVRTPVASSAGGAAVDFAPLEKKVGLALHAGWVAAVEAHGHGMAAIDGLAAALDGKQGASANLTALAGQASAANQMSYWTGAGAAGLTALSAQGRSLIGAGDAAAARAAIGLGALATQSPGAVAISGGTIGGIVDLAVADGGTGASSASVARSNLGLAIGSDVQAYDADLEAIAALATTSFGRALLTRADAAGVRSYIGAGTSSTSGTVTSVAMSGGTTGLSVSGGPVTGSGTLTLGGTLALASGGTGATSASGARGALGLGDMAVQAASAVAISGGVVAGLTSLQVSHPSSTAFSYIDSLAGQYALLRWRSGTAGRWDMGKTNGAESGSNAGSDFALRRFADGGTVLGTALTIRRDTGEVQVGGVLAPASDNSLALGGAALRWSIVYAGSGTISTSDAREKQEMDGIDPGLIEAWGEVRWVRYRFRAAVAEKGDAARWHVGLVAQQVRDAIDARMGDGAAQRWGLLCHDAWDAQAEARDDEGIVVRPAREAGERWGLRYEECLALEAAWQRRAIAALADRVAALEAGHAG
;
A
#
# COMPACT_ATOMS: atom_id res chain seq x y z
N MET A 1 29.17 26.96 -27.64
CA MET A 1 30.12 27.93 -28.21
C MET A 1 30.52 27.43 -29.60
N ALA A 2 29.89 27.94 -30.66
CA ALA A 2 30.27 27.57 -32.03
C ALA A 2 31.53 28.36 -32.41
N ILE A 3 32.60 27.68 -32.81
CA ILE A 3 33.79 28.32 -33.38
C ILE A 3 33.39 28.85 -34.77
N SER A 4 32.80 30.03 -34.80
CA SER A 4 32.30 30.65 -36.03
C SER A 4 33.47 31.25 -36.80
N GLY A 5 33.84 30.62 -37.93
CA GLY A 5 34.84 31.16 -38.86
C GLY A 5 35.86 30.17 -39.42
N MET A 6 35.81 28.88 -39.05
CA MET A 6 36.65 27.83 -39.66
C MET A 6 35.78 26.76 -40.32
N GLU A 7 36.17 26.34 -41.52
CA GLU A 7 35.54 25.21 -42.20
C GLU A 7 36.21 23.88 -41.80
N MET A 8 35.40 22.85 -41.68
CA MET A 8 35.79 21.52 -41.23
C MET A 8 35.19 20.48 -42.17
N ALA A 9 36.02 19.55 -42.63
CA ALA A 9 35.59 18.42 -43.44
C ALA A 9 36.36 17.16 -43.04
N ASP A 10 35.68 16.01 -43.03
CA ASP A 10 36.31 14.73 -42.70
C ASP A 10 37.08 14.15 -43.91
N LEU A 11 38.06 13.28 -43.66
CA LEU A 11 38.81 12.54 -44.68
C LEU A 11 39.47 13.43 -45.75
N VAL A 12 40.05 14.57 -45.37
CA VAL A 12 40.77 15.46 -46.30
C VAL A 12 42.28 15.31 -46.15
N ARG A 13 42.96 14.81 -47.20
CA ARG A 13 44.42 14.64 -47.21
C ARG A 13 44.96 14.56 -48.64
N GLU A 14 46.00 15.34 -48.93
CA GLU A 14 46.64 15.43 -50.23
C GLU A 14 48.16 15.22 -50.14
N VAL A 15 48.77 14.84 -51.27
CA VAL A 15 50.22 14.87 -51.44
C VAL A 15 50.69 16.26 -51.85
N CYS A 16 51.91 16.63 -51.47
CA CYS A 16 52.57 17.84 -51.96
C CYS A 16 54.05 17.55 -52.21
N TYR A 17 54.58 18.06 -53.31
CA TYR A 17 55.99 17.91 -53.70
C TYR A 17 56.72 19.25 -53.83
N ASP A 18 56.01 20.38 -53.75
CA ASP A 18 56.61 21.71 -53.77
C ASP A 18 57.55 21.92 -52.58
N GLY A 19 58.67 22.59 -52.83
CA GLY A 19 59.59 23.06 -51.78
C GLY A 19 59.44 24.56 -51.52
N GLY A 20 60.08 25.06 -50.45
CA GLY A 20 60.03 26.46 -50.07
C GLY A 20 59.25 26.73 -48.77
N ASP A 21 59.35 27.96 -48.29
CA ASP A 21 58.62 28.52 -47.14
C ASP A 21 57.33 29.27 -47.55
N GLY A 22 57.07 29.42 -48.85
CA GLY A 22 55.88 30.05 -49.42
C GLY A 22 54.64 29.15 -49.55
N PRO A 23 53.60 29.60 -50.29
CA PRO A 23 52.41 28.80 -50.59
C PRO A 23 52.76 27.53 -51.38
N LEU A 24 52.13 26.41 -51.03
CA LEU A 24 52.44 25.10 -51.60
C LEU A 24 51.31 24.61 -52.51
N LEU A 25 51.63 24.16 -53.72
CA LEU A 25 50.65 23.52 -54.60
C LEU A 25 50.38 22.08 -54.13
N LEU A 26 49.10 21.76 -53.94
CA LEU A 26 48.69 20.42 -53.55
C LEU A 26 48.58 19.53 -54.81
N GLY A 27 49.23 18.37 -54.74
CA GLY A 27 49.38 17.41 -55.83
C GLY A 27 48.25 16.39 -55.95
N GLY A 28 47.14 16.59 -55.23
CA GLY A 28 45.94 15.75 -55.29
C GLY A 28 45.71 14.85 -54.08
N ALA A 29 44.47 14.35 -53.96
CA ALA A 29 44.01 13.50 -52.88
C ALA A 29 44.78 12.18 -52.76
N VAL A 30 45.14 11.82 -51.53
CA VAL A 30 45.63 10.48 -51.19
C VAL A 30 44.48 9.49 -51.36
N ALA A 31 44.76 8.25 -51.80
CA ALA A 31 43.73 7.22 -51.95
C ALA A 31 42.89 7.04 -50.66
N GLY A 32 41.55 7.12 -50.80
CA GLY A 32 40.60 7.06 -49.68
C GLY A 32 40.33 8.39 -48.98
N TYR A 33 40.98 9.48 -49.41
CA TYR A 33 40.78 10.84 -48.93
C TYR A 33 40.23 11.74 -50.05
N ARG A 34 39.74 12.92 -49.67
CA ARG A 34 39.21 13.97 -50.55
C ARG A 34 40.23 15.11 -50.70
N ALA A 35 40.17 15.82 -51.83
CA ALA A 35 41.00 16.99 -52.07
C ALA A 35 40.52 18.18 -51.23
N PHE A 36 41.42 19.11 -50.87
CA PHE A 36 41.01 20.31 -50.13
C PHE A 36 40.06 21.19 -50.96
N ALA A 37 40.32 21.33 -52.26
CA ALA A 37 39.51 22.15 -53.17
C ALA A 37 38.09 21.62 -53.40
N ASP A 38 37.86 20.32 -53.20
CA ASP A 38 36.53 19.70 -53.42
C ASP A 38 35.57 19.94 -52.25
N VAL A 39 36.09 20.25 -51.07
CA VAL A 39 35.34 20.20 -49.81
C VAL A 39 35.39 21.50 -49.02
N LEU A 40 36.22 22.45 -49.43
CA LEU A 40 36.38 23.76 -48.78
C LEU A 40 36.13 24.87 -49.79
N GLY A 41 35.46 25.93 -49.36
CA GLY A 41 35.24 27.12 -50.20
C GLY A 41 36.52 27.89 -50.47
N ALA A 42 36.59 28.61 -51.60
CA ALA A 42 37.68 29.56 -51.87
C ALA A 42 37.71 30.64 -50.77
N GLY A 43 38.88 30.89 -50.18
CA GLY A 43 39.04 31.80 -49.03
C GLY A 43 38.61 31.23 -47.67
N ALA A 44 38.17 29.97 -47.60
CA ALA A 44 37.86 29.32 -46.34
C ALA A 44 39.13 29.11 -45.51
N ARG A 45 39.07 29.46 -44.23
CA ARG A 45 40.13 29.18 -43.27
C ARG A 45 39.90 27.81 -42.63
N PHE A 46 40.93 26.98 -42.63
CA PHE A 46 40.87 25.63 -42.07
C PHE A 46 42.17 25.27 -41.36
N PRO A 47 42.14 24.43 -40.33
CA PRO A 47 43.35 23.89 -39.74
C PRO A 47 43.97 22.80 -40.60
N TYR A 48 45.28 22.88 -40.82
CA TYR A 48 46.05 21.87 -41.53
C TYR A 48 47.18 21.30 -40.67
N MET A 49 47.66 20.12 -41.08
CA MET A 49 48.93 19.54 -40.68
C MET A 49 49.67 19.08 -41.93
N ILE A 50 50.95 19.44 -42.05
CA ILE A 50 51.91 18.97 -43.04
C ILE A 50 52.94 18.10 -42.34
N MET A 51 53.17 16.92 -42.90
CA MET A 51 54.23 16.01 -42.49
C MET A 51 55.08 15.68 -43.71
N GLY A 52 56.38 15.94 -43.64
CA GLY A 52 57.34 15.48 -44.62
C GLY A 52 57.41 13.96 -44.62
N VAL A 53 57.24 13.34 -45.78
CA VAL A 53 57.41 11.88 -45.96
C VAL A 53 58.85 11.59 -46.35
N GLY A 54 59.39 12.36 -47.29
CA GLY A 54 60.79 12.25 -47.71
C GLY A 54 61.79 12.78 -46.68
N ASP A 55 61.37 13.71 -45.82
CA ASP A 55 62.10 14.14 -44.64
C ASP A 55 61.15 14.26 -43.43
N PRO A 56 61.07 13.22 -42.58
CA PRO A 56 60.19 13.22 -41.42
C PRO A 56 60.51 14.27 -40.35
N THR A 57 61.67 14.91 -40.41
CA THR A 57 62.02 15.99 -39.48
C THR A 57 61.31 17.31 -39.81
N GLN A 58 60.83 17.45 -41.05
CA GLN A 58 60.07 18.63 -41.49
C GLN A 58 58.57 18.42 -41.26
N TRP A 59 57.99 19.21 -40.37
CA TRP A 59 56.55 19.17 -40.08
C TRP A 59 56.01 20.54 -39.68
N GLU A 60 54.73 20.74 -39.94
CA GLU A 60 54.06 22.01 -39.66
C GLU A 60 52.57 21.77 -39.37
N ALA A 61 52.02 22.50 -38.41
CA ALA A 61 50.59 22.54 -38.16
C ALA A 61 50.16 24.00 -37.96
N GLY A 62 49.03 24.38 -38.53
CA GLY A 62 48.59 25.76 -38.51
C GLY A 62 47.22 25.98 -39.13
N THR A 63 46.91 27.24 -39.43
CA THR A 63 45.71 27.61 -40.18
C THR A 63 46.09 27.91 -41.62
N GLY A 64 45.37 27.30 -42.55
CA GLY A 64 45.57 27.41 -43.98
C GLY A 64 44.37 28.01 -44.68
N GLU A 65 44.64 28.53 -45.86
CA GLU A 65 43.67 29.05 -46.82
C GLU A 65 44.12 28.62 -48.21
N LEU A 66 43.18 28.29 -49.10
CA LEU A 66 43.50 28.06 -50.51
C LEU A 66 43.42 29.40 -51.26
N ASP A 67 44.52 29.79 -51.92
CA ASP A 67 44.53 30.97 -52.79
C ASP A 67 43.75 30.73 -54.10
N GLU A 68 43.58 31.78 -54.91
CA GLU A 68 42.87 31.69 -56.21
C GLU A 68 43.53 30.71 -57.20
N ALA A 69 44.78 30.31 -56.96
CA ALA A 69 45.51 29.32 -57.76
C ALA A 69 45.46 27.91 -57.15
N GLY A 70 44.69 27.70 -56.07
CA GLY A 70 44.54 26.41 -55.38
C GLY A 70 45.76 26.01 -54.54
N ARG A 71 46.67 26.95 -54.24
CA ARG A 71 47.82 26.69 -53.37
C ARG A 71 47.45 26.91 -51.92
N LEU A 72 48.00 26.07 -51.05
CA LEU A 72 47.87 26.23 -49.62
C LEU A 72 48.73 27.41 -49.14
N VAL A 73 48.08 28.49 -48.75
CA VAL A 73 48.67 29.59 -47.99
C VAL A 73 48.73 29.18 -46.52
N ARG A 74 49.92 29.24 -45.93
CA ARG A 74 50.22 28.64 -44.64
C ARG A 74 50.43 29.71 -43.58
N THR A 75 49.66 29.66 -42.50
CA THR A 75 49.92 30.41 -41.26
C THR A 75 50.21 29.40 -40.13
N PRO A 76 51.48 29.04 -39.92
CA PRO A 76 51.87 28.04 -38.93
C PRO A 76 51.53 28.49 -37.51
N VAL A 77 51.19 27.53 -36.66
CA VAL A 77 51.01 27.72 -35.21
C VAL A 77 52.05 26.92 -34.43
N ALA A 78 52.45 25.75 -34.95
CA ALA A 78 53.57 24.96 -34.45
C ALA A 78 54.29 24.30 -35.63
N SER A 79 55.62 24.32 -35.63
CA SER A 79 56.40 23.75 -36.73
C SER A 79 57.79 23.32 -36.29
N SER A 80 58.44 22.49 -37.10
CA SER A 80 59.86 22.14 -36.96
C SER A 80 60.80 23.34 -37.15
N ALA A 81 60.29 24.48 -37.63
CA ALA A 81 61.00 25.76 -37.73
C ALA A 81 60.67 26.73 -36.58
N GLY A 82 60.27 26.21 -35.40
CA GLY A 82 60.03 27.02 -34.21
C GLY A 82 58.79 27.90 -34.29
N GLY A 83 57.78 27.49 -35.07
CA GLY A 83 56.53 28.23 -35.26
C GLY A 83 56.51 29.15 -36.48
N ALA A 84 57.62 29.29 -37.20
CA ALA A 84 57.66 29.92 -38.52
C ALA A 84 57.29 28.93 -39.65
N ALA A 85 57.11 29.44 -40.88
CA ALA A 85 56.87 28.58 -42.04
C ALA A 85 58.09 27.72 -42.32
N VAL A 86 57.89 26.41 -42.43
CA VAL A 86 58.95 25.47 -42.75
C VAL A 86 59.32 25.64 -44.22
N ASP A 87 60.60 25.89 -44.48
CA ASP A 87 61.21 25.79 -45.81
C ASP A 87 61.37 24.31 -46.17
N PHE A 88 60.36 23.78 -46.84
CA PHE A 88 60.32 22.36 -47.12
C PHE A 88 61.23 21.97 -48.29
N ALA A 89 61.88 20.81 -48.20
CA ALA A 89 62.57 20.22 -49.35
C ALA A 89 61.56 19.77 -50.43
N PRO A 90 61.94 19.75 -51.72
CA PRO A 90 61.06 19.29 -52.82
C PRO A 90 60.94 17.75 -52.85
N LEU A 91 60.57 17.16 -51.72
CA LEU A 91 60.28 15.75 -51.49
C LEU A 91 58.80 15.58 -51.13
N GLU A 92 58.30 14.35 -51.14
CA GLU A 92 56.89 14.09 -50.80
C GLU A 92 56.54 14.54 -49.38
N LYS A 93 55.35 15.15 -49.26
CA LYS A 93 54.71 15.55 -48.01
C LYS A 93 53.26 15.10 -48.03
N LYS A 94 52.70 14.81 -46.86
CA LYS A 94 51.25 14.69 -46.69
C LYS A 94 50.72 15.94 -46.01
N VAL A 95 49.70 16.54 -46.62
CA VAL A 95 48.94 17.67 -46.08
C VAL A 95 47.56 17.15 -45.72
N GLY A 96 47.10 17.33 -44.49
CA GLY A 96 45.77 16.88 -44.05
C GLY A 96 45.03 17.95 -43.25
N LEU A 97 43.70 17.96 -43.36
CA LEU A 97 42.85 18.80 -42.50
C LEU A 97 42.76 18.12 -41.13
N ALA A 98 43.05 18.87 -40.07
CA ALA A 98 43.11 18.33 -38.70
C ALA A 98 41.96 18.86 -37.82
N LEU A 99 41.56 18.10 -36.80
CA LEU A 99 40.58 18.58 -35.83
C LEU A 99 41.13 19.76 -35.03
N HIS A 100 40.35 20.84 -34.90
CA HIS A 100 40.76 22.04 -34.18
C HIS A 100 40.77 21.78 -32.67
N ALA A 101 41.92 21.99 -32.00
CA ALA A 101 42.08 21.73 -30.57
C ALA A 101 41.05 22.47 -29.69
N GLY A 102 40.62 23.67 -30.10
CA GLY A 102 39.57 24.41 -29.40
C GLY A 102 38.17 23.78 -29.47
N TRP A 103 37.89 22.98 -30.51
CA TRP A 103 36.62 22.24 -30.61
C TRP A 103 36.60 21.05 -29.65
N VAL A 104 37.71 20.31 -29.56
CA VAL A 104 37.87 19.16 -28.64
C VAL A 104 37.71 19.61 -27.19
N ALA A 105 38.33 20.73 -26.80
CA ALA A 105 38.21 21.27 -25.44
C ALA A 105 36.76 21.68 -25.07
N ALA A 106 35.97 22.13 -26.05
CA ALA A 106 34.57 22.50 -25.82
C ALA A 106 33.64 21.29 -25.68
N VAL A 107 33.96 20.17 -26.34
CA VAL A 107 33.22 18.91 -26.22
C VAL A 107 33.51 18.23 -24.88
N GLU A 108 34.75 18.28 -24.38
CA GLU A 108 35.10 17.73 -23.07
C GLU A 108 34.45 18.46 -21.88
N ALA A 109 34.05 19.73 -22.06
CA ALA A 109 33.37 20.53 -21.03
C ALA A 109 31.84 20.40 -21.03
N HIS A 110 31.24 19.65 -21.95
CA HIS A 110 29.79 19.46 -22.01
C HIS A 110 29.36 18.37 -21.02
N GLY A 111 28.86 18.79 -19.85
CA GLY A 111 28.21 17.92 -18.86
C GLY A 111 26.69 18.11 -18.82
N HIS A 112 25.93 17.01 -18.77
CA HIS A 112 24.50 17.06 -18.48
C HIS A 112 24.26 16.89 -16.98
N GLY A 113 23.50 17.82 -16.37
CA GLY A 113 22.96 17.63 -15.01
C GLY A 113 21.84 16.58 -15.00
N MET A 114 21.59 15.94 -13.85
CA MET A 114 20.59 14.87 -13.71
C MET A 114 19.17 15.25 -14.17
N ALA A 115 18.82 16.54 -14.09
CA ALA A 115 17.53 17.07 -14.52
C ALA A 115 17.42 17.28 -16.04
N ALA A 116 18.52 17.19 -16.78
CA ALA A 116 18.56 17.43 -18.23
C ALA A 116 18.32 16.15 -19.06
N ILE A 117 18.13 15.00 -18.40
CA ILE A 117 17.89 13.71 -19.03
C ILE A 117 16.52 13.19 -18.57
N ASP A 118 15.52 13.31 -19.44
CA ASP A 118 14.15 12.87 -19.16
C ASP A 118 14.11 11.40 -18.75
N GLY A 119 13.42 11.12 -17.65
CA GLY A 119 13.25 9.76 -17.10
C GLY A 119 14.37 9.27 -16.18
N LEU A 120 15.51 9.97 -16.07
CA LEU A 120 16.61 9.56 -15.18
C LEU A 120 16.19 9.60 -13.70
N ALA A 121 15.43 10.62 -13.29
CA ALA A 121 14.89 10.71 -11.93
C ALA A 121 13.96 9.54 -11.60
N ALA A 122 13.04 9.18 -12.51
CA ALA A 122 12.14 8.03 -12.34
C ALA A 122 12.91 6.69 -12.32
N ALA A 123 13.98 6.56 -13.10
CA ALA A 123 14.84 5.38 -13.08
C ALA A 123 15.63 5.23 -11.76
N LEU A 124 15.90 6.34 -11.05
CA LEU A 124 16.58 6.35 -9.76
C LEU A 124 15.64 6.22 -8.54
N ASP A 125 14.36 6.57 -8.67
CA ASP A 125 13.41 6.60 -7.54
C ASP A 125 13.16 5.20 -6.92
N GLY A 126 13.34 4.15 -7.72
CA GLY A 126 13.31 2.74 -7.28
C GLY A 126 14.68 2.16 -6.91
N LYS A 127 15.76 2.95 -6.95
CA LYS A 127 17.13 2.48 -6.65
C LYS A 127 17.50 2.88 -5.23
N GLN A 128 18.15 1.97 -4.54
CA GLN A 128 18.63 2.23 -3.18
C GLN A 128 19.74 3.29 -3.21
N GLY A 129 19.65 4.27 -2.31
CA GLY A 129 20.68 5.29 -2.14
C GLY A 129 22.04 4.68 -1.76
N ALA A 130 23.12 5.35 -2.16
CA ALA A 130 24.47 4.90 -1.86
C ALA A 130 24.68 4.80 -0.33
N SER A 131 25.08 3.62 0.14
CA SER A 131 25.30 3.35 1.56
C SER A 131 26.57 2.53 1.74
N ALA A 132 27.51 3.07 2.51
CA ALA A 132 28.78 2.38 2.81
C ALA A 132 28.55 0.99 3.43
N ASN A 133 27.52 0.86 4.27
CA ASN A 133 27.16 -0.42 4.89
C ASN A 133 26.68 -1.43 3.83
N LEU A 134 25.82 -1.01 2.91
CA LEU A 134 25.28 -1.92 1.89
C LEU A 134 26.35 -2.32 0.87
N THR A 135 27.23 -1.39 0.51
CA THR A 135 28.42 -1.71 -0.31
C THR A 135 29.31 -2.74 0.40
N ALA A 136 29.56 -2.56 1.71
CA ALA A 136 30.37 -3.50 2.48
C ALA A 136 29.72 -4.88 2.62
N LEU A 137 28.38 -4.95 2.73
CA LEU A 137 27.64 -6.22 2.82
C LEU A 137 27.53 -6.91 1.45
N ALA A 138 27.30 -6.15 0.38
CA ALA A 138 27.22 -6.66 -1.00
C ALA A 138 28.58 -7.16 -1.52
N GLY A 139 29.68 -6.60 -1.01
CA GLY A 139 31.04 -7.04 -1.31
C GLY A 139 31.45 -8.34 -0.61
N GLN A 140 30.64 -8.88 0.30
CA GLN A 140 30.95 -10.16 0.97
C GLN A 140 30.71 -11.34 0.02
N ALA A 141 31.69 -12.22 -0.12
CA ALA A 141 31.55 -13.44 -0.90
C ALA A 141 30.64 -14.44 -0.17
N SER A 142 29.40 -14.59 -0.61
CA SER A 142 28.48 -15.56 -0.01
C SER A 142 29.01 -16.99 -0.16
N ALA A 143 29.18 -17.69 0.96
CA ALA A 143 29.59 -19.09 1.00
C ALA A 143 28.75 -19.85 2.02
N ALA A 144 28.60 -21.17 1.81
CA ALA A 144 27.92 -22.02 2.76
C ALA A 144 28.57 -21.89 4.15
N ASN A 145 27.74 -21.78 5.18
CA ASN A 145 28.16 -21.73 6.58
C ASN A 145 28.93 -20.47 6.99
N GLN A 146 28.86 -19.38 6.22
CA GLN A 146 29.41 -18.09 6.64
C GLN A 146 28.31 -17.11 7.06
N MET A 147 28.58 -16.35 8.12
CA MET A 147 27.70 -15.30 8.65
C MET A 147 28.38 -13.95 8.54
N SER A 148 27.69 -12.98 7.97
CA SER A 148 28.15 -11.59 7.89
C SER A 148 28.00 -10.89 9.24
N TYR A 149 28.98 -10.11 9.63
CA TYR A 149 28.94 -9.26 10.82
C TYR A 149 29.70 -7.95 10.59
N TRP A 150 29.40 -6.92 11.38
CA TRP A 150 30.09 -5.63 11.28
C TRP A 150 31.40 -5.68 12.07
N THR A 151 32.51 -5.36 11.40
CA THR A 151 33.83 -5.21 12.03
C THR A 151 34.15 -3.75 12.35
N GLY A 152 33.33 -2.81 11.88
CA GLY A 152 33.42 -1.37 12.12
C GLY A 152 32.34 -0.61 11.33
N ALA A 153 32.25 0.71 11.49
CA ALA A 153 31.34 1.54 10.72
C ALA A 153 31.70 1.48 9.23
N GLY A 154 30.77 1.08 8.36
CA GLY A 154 31.03 0.90 6.93
C GLY A 154 31.86 -0.32 6.55
N ALA A 155 32.10 -1.27 7.47
CA ALA A 155 32.93 -2.45 7.22
C ALA A 155 32.25 -3.73 7.73
N ALA A 156 32.02 -4.68 6.83
CA ALA A 156 31.51 -6.00 7.14
C ALA A 156 32.60 -7.05 6.89
N GLY A 157 32.55 -8.14 7.66
CA GLY A 157 33.36 -9.33 7.45
C GLY A 157 32.50 -10.58 7.54
N LEU A 158 33.08 -11.71 7.14
CA LEU A 158 32.48 -13.02 7.27
C LEU A 158 33.17 -13.81 8.38
N THR A 159 32.38 -14.51 9.17
CA THR A 159 32.88 -15.54 10.09
C THR A 159 32.27 -16.89 9.74
N ALA A 160 33.03 -17.97 9.91
CA ALA A 160 32.55 -19.32 9.66
C ALA A 160 31.75 -19.84 10.86
N LEU A 161 30.53 -20.32 10.63
CA LEU A 161 29.72 -21.02 11.60
C LEU A 161 29.98 -22.53 11.52
N SER A 162 30.28 -23.14 12.66
CA SER A 162 30.31 -24.61 12.78
C SER A 162 28.93 -25.22 12.49
N ALA A 163 28.88 -26.53 12.23
CA ALA A 163 27.61 -27.23 12.05
C ALA A 163 26.68 -27.06 13.26
N GLN A 164 27.24 -27.16 14.46
CA GLN A 164 26.55 -26.93 15.73
C GLN A 164 26.10 -25.47 15.88
N GLY A 165 26.95 -24.50 15.52
CA GLY A 165 26.61 -23.08 15.57
C GLY A 165 25.41 -22.71 14.69
N ARG A 166 25.31 -23.31 13.50
CA ARG A 166 24.14 -23.16 12.63
C ARG A 166 22.90 -23.81 13.22
N SER A 167 23.04 -25.01 13.80
CA SER A 167 21.93 -25.70 14.46
C SER A 167 21.37 -24.91 15.65
N LEU A 168 22.20 -24.17 16.37
CA LEU A 168 21.78 -23.32 17.49
C LEU A 168 21.06 -22.05 17.01
N ILE A 169 21.62 -21.33 16.02
CA ILE A 169 21.02 -20.10 15.49
C ILE A 169 19.68 -20.38 14.78
N GLY A 170 19.53 -21.58 14.20
CA GLY A 170 18.29 -22.03 13.56
C GLY A 170 17.29 -22.71 14.50
N ALA A 171 17.54 -22.76 15.82
CA ALA A 171 16.63 -23.40 16.76
C ALA A 171 15.34 -22.59 16.93
N GLY A 172 14.19 -23.18 16.60
CA GLY A 172 12.88 -22.51 16.68
C GLY A 172 12.31 -22.39 18.10
N ASP A 173 12.87 -23.11 19.06
CA ASP A 173 12.48 -23.05 20.47
C ASP A 173 13.65 -23.42 21.42
N ALA A 174 13.40 -23.27 22.72
CA ALA A 174 14.40 -23.56 23.75
C ALA A 174 14.79 -25.05 23.81
N ALA A 175 13.92 -25.98 23.40
CA ALA A 175 14.23 -27.41 23.38
C ALA A 175 15.18 -27.77 22.23
N ALA A 176 14.93 -27.25 21.03
CA ALA A 176 15.81 -27.36 19.87
C ALA A 176 17.17 -26.71 20.14
N ALA A 177 17.20 -25.57 20.84
CA ALA A 177 18.46 -24.92 21.22
C ALA A 177 19.30 -25.81 22.15
N ARG A 178 18.69 -26.39 23.20
CA ARG A 178 19.38 -27.32 24.12
C ARG A 178 19.90 -28.57 23.41
N ALA A 179 19.12 -29.14 22.48
CA ALA A 179 19.55 -30.27 21.68
C ALA A 179 20.74 -29.92 20.77
N ALA A 180 20.74 -28.72 20.16
CA ALA A 180 21.82 -28.27 19.29
C ALA A 180 23.18 -28.13 19.99
N ILE A 181 23.18 -27.85 21.31
CA ILE A 181 24.39 -27.80 22.15
C ILE A 181 24.61 -29.08 22.98
N GLY A 182 23.86 -30.16 22.68
CA GLY A 182 24.06 -31.47 23.32
C GLY A 182 23.66 -31.55 24.79
N LEU A 183 22.83 -30.62 25.28
CA LEU A 183 22.36 -30.63 26.67
C LEU A 183 21.18 -31.60 26.83
N GLY A 184 21.31 -32.51 27.81
CA GLY A 184 20.25 -33.47 28.17
C GLY A 184 19.17 -32.88 29.08
N ALA A 185 18.23 -33.73 29.51
CA ALA A 185 17.08 -33.34 30.34
C ALA A 185 17.45 -32.72 31.71
N LEU A 186 18.70 -32.88 32.16
CA LEU A 186 19.20 -32.23 33.37
C LEU A 186 19.20 -30.69 33.26
N ALA A 187 19.43 -30.16 32.04
CA ALA A 187 19.49 -28.72 31.78
C ALA A 187 18.14 -27.99 31.88
N THR A 188 17.04 -28.71 32.13
CA THR A 188 15.71 -28.13 32.35
C THR A 188 15.24 -28.21 33.80
N GLN A 189 16.00 -28.86 34.68
CA GLN A 189 15.62 -28.99 36.08
C GLN A 189 15.96 -27.71 36.86
N SER A 190 15.18 -27.43 37.91
CA SER A 190 15.47 -26.30 38.81
C SER A 190 16.78 -26.54 39.54
N PRO A 191 17.70 -25.55 39.64
CA PRO A 191 18.95 -25.70 40.38
C PRO A 191 18.74 -26.09 41.86
N GLY A 192 17.60 -25.70 42.46
CA GLY A 192 17.25 -26.03 43.84
C GLY A 192 16.47 -27.33 44.01
N ALA A 193 16.14 -28.05 42.92
CA ALA A 193 15.35 -29.27 42.94
C ALA A 193 15.72 -30.18 41.76
N VAL A 194 16.97 -30.64 41.76
CA VAL A 194 17.46 -31.59 40.76
C VAL A 194 17.09 -33.01 41.17
N ALA A 195 16.17 -33.64 40.43
CA ALA A 195 15.81 -35.04 40.58
C ALA A 195 16.76 -35.92 39.74
N ILE A 196 17.52 -36.78 40.42
CA ILE A 196 18.36 -37.82 39.81
C ILE A 196 17.67 -39.15 40.07
N SER A 197 16.83 -39.60 39.14
CA SER A 197 16.06 -40.84 39.25
C SER A 197 16.83 -42.10 38.78
N GLY A 198 18.06 -41.92 38.28
CA GLY A 198 18.95 -43.00 37.86
C GLY A 198 20.35 -42.48 37.48
N GLY A 199 21.31 -43.38 37.32
CA GLY A 199 22.73 -43.07 37.04
C GLY A 199 23.63 -43.17 38.27
N THR A 200 24.90 -42.78 38.13
CA THR A 200 25.89 -42.76 39.22
C THR A 200 26.37 -41.33 39.47
N ILE A 201 26.32 -40.86 40.71
CA ILE A 201 26.98 -39.61 41.12
C ILE A 201 28.42 -39.95 41.50
N GLY A 202 29.37 -39.61 40.63
CA GLY A 202 30.81 -39.88 40.82
C GLY A 202 31.63 -38.59 40.87
N GLY A 203 32.83 -38.65 41.46
CA GLY A 203 33.75 -37.51 41.54
C GLY A 203 33.47 -36.52 42.67
N ILE A 204 32.50 -36.80 43.54
CA ILE A 204 32.36 -36.14 44.85
C ILE A 204 33.20 -36.89 45.89
N VAL A 205 33.64 -36.20 46.95
CA VAL A 205 34.40 -36.85 48.04
C VAL A 205 33.50 -37.83 48.78
N ASP A 206 32.43 -37.34 49.40
CA ASP A 206 31.34 -38.10 50.01
C ASP A 206 30.15 -37.14 50.21
N LEU A 207 28.90 -37.62 50.16
CA LEU A 207 27.74 -36.79 50.49
C LEU A 207 27.62 -36.66 52.00
N ALA A 208 27.71 -35.44 52.55
CA ALA A 208 27.69 -35.22 53.99
C ALA A 208 26.38 -35.69 54.64
N VAL A 209 26.44 -36.04 55.92
CA VAL A 209 25.28 -36.52 56.69
C VAL A 209 24.14 -35.49 56.71
N ALA A 210 24.49 -34.21 56.85
CA ALA A 210 23.51 -33.11 56.85
C ALA A 210 22.74 -32.99 55.53
N ASP A 211 23.33 -33.45 54.43
CA ASP A 211 22.77 -33.40 53.08
C ASP A 211 22.10 -34.74 52.69
N GLY A 212 21.83 -35.61 53.69
CA GLY A 212 21.14 -36.89 53.51
C GLY A 212 22.04 -38.06 53.11
N GLY A 213 23.36 -37.86 53.04
CA GLY A 213 24.33 -38.93 52.83
C GLY A 213 24.81 -39.57 54.13
N THR A 214 25.92 -40.30 54.06
CA THR A 214 26.60 -40.87 55.25
C THR A 214 27.98 -40.26 55.49
N GLY A 215 28.42 -39.33 54.63
CA GLY A 215 29.73 -38.70 54.68
C GLY A 215 30.90 -39.67 54.54
N ALA A 216 30.69 -40.84 53.94
CA ALA A 216 31.63 -41.96 53.99
C ALA A 216 31.68 -42.80 52.72
N SER A 217 32.90 -43.08 52.24
CA SER A 217 33.17 -43.99 51.12
C SER A 217 33.23 -45.48 51.52
N SER A 218 32.99 -45.84 52.79
CA SER A 218 32.98 -47.23 53.24
C SER A 218 31.87 -47.50 54.26
N ALA A 219 31.35 -48.73 54.27
CA ALA A 219 30.22 -49.11 55.13
C ALA A 219 30.53 -48.99 56.64
N SER A 220 31.79 -49.18 57.05
CA SER A 220 32.20 -49.01 58.45
C SER A 220 32.15 -47.54 58.86
N VAL A 221 32.73 -46.66 58.05
CA VAL A 221 32.75 -45.21 58.31
C VAL A 221 31.34 -44.62 58.20
N ALA A 222 30.49 -45.13 57.29
CA ALA A 222 29.10 -44.72 57.18
C ALA A 222 28.31 -44.99 58.47
N ARG A 223 28.50 -46.17 59.08
CA ARG A 223 27.88 -46.48 60.39
C ARG A 223 28.39 -45.57 61.49
N SER A 224 29.70 -45.33 61.54
CA SER A 224 30.29 -44.42 62.52
C SER A 224 29.79 -42.98 62.37
N ASN A 225 29.70 -42.46 61.14
CA ASN A 225 29.21 -41.11 60.86
C ASN A 225 27.72 -40.93 61.19
N LEU A 226 26.92 -42.00 61.05
CA LEU A 226 25.53 -42.04 61.50
C LEU A 226 25.39 -42.31 63.01
N GLY A 227 26.50 -42.52 63.73
CA GLY A 227 26.51 -42.79 65.17
C GLY A 227 26.03 -44.18 65.57
N LEU A 228 26.02 -45.14 64.64
CA LEU A 228 25.46 -46.48 64.85
C LEU A 228 26.55 -47.52 65.16
N ALA A 229 26.42 -48.24 66.27
CA ALA A 229 27.23 -49.42 66.60
C ALA A 229 26.39 -50.72 66.63
N ILE A 230 26.96 -51.81 66.10
CA ILE A 230 26.31 -53.13 66.09
C ILE A 230 26.37 -53.72 67.50
N GLY A 231 25.22 -54.14 68.03
CA GLY A 231 25.05 -54.67 69.38
C GLY A 231 24.49 -53.66 70.38
N SER A 232 24.51 -52.35 70.08
CA SER A 232 23.90 -51.29 70.90
C SER A 232 22.79 -50.55 70.16
N ASP A 233 23.10 -50.00 68.99
CA ASP A 233 22.19 -49.14 68.21
C ASP A 233 21.51 -49.92 67.08
N VAL A 234 22.22 -50.91 66.54
CA VAL A 234 21.72 -51.84 65.53
C VAL A 234 21.94 -53.27 66.02
N GLN A 235 20.89 -54.08 66.02
CA GLN A 235 21.00 -55.51 66.32
C GLN A 235 21.95 -56.20 65.33
N ALA A 236 22.86 -57.04 65.82
CA ALA A 236 23.52 -58.01 64.94
C ALA A 236 22.44 -58.98 64.44
N TYR A 237 22.43 -59.28 63.15
CA TYR A 237 21.39 -60.13 62.57
C TYR A 237 21.34 -61.48 63.29
N ASP A 238 20.17 -61.78 63.86
CA ASP A 238 19.82 -63.03 64.51
C ASP A 238 18.39 -63.41 64.09
N ALA A 239 18.22 -64.63 63.58
CA ALA A 239 16.97 -65.05 62.94
C ALA A 239 15.81 -65.25 63.92
N ASP A 240 16.09 -65.55 65.18
CA ASP A 240 15.05 -65.82 66.18
C ASP A 240 14.58 -64.52 66.85
N LEU A 241 15.43 -63.49 66.91
CA LEU A 241 15.13 -62.23 67.58
C LEU A 241 14.23 -61.30 66.74
N GLU A 242 14.30 -61.38 65.41
CA GLU A 242 13.37 -60.70 64.50
C GLU A 242 11.91 -61.15 64.71
N ALA A 243 11.70 -62.44 64.98
CA ALA A 243 10.38 -63.01 65.22
C ALA A 243 9.73 -62.53 66.54
N ILE A 244 10.54 -62.17 67.53
CA ILE A 244 10.07 -61.81 68.88
C ILE A 244 9.97 -60.28 69.06
N ALA A 245 10.85 -59.50 68.43
CA ALA A 245 10.90 -58.04 68.59
C ALA A 245 9.74 -57.29 67.90
N ALA A 246 9.11 -57.87 66.87
CA ALA A 246 7.99 -57.24 66.18
C ALA A 246 6.67 -57.21 66.99
N LEU A 247 6.63 -57.84 68.16
CA LEU A 247 5.39 -58.09 68.87
C LEU A 247 5.08 -57.01 69.93
N ALA A 248 4.65 -55.83 69.46
CA ALA A 248 4.30 -54.71 70.33
C ALA A 248 3.04 -55.03 71.17
N THR A 249 3.18 -55.06 72.50
CA THR A 249 2.11 -55.49 73.41
C THR A 249 2.00 -54.67 74.70
N THR A 250 0.77 -54.42 75.16
CA THR A 250 0.46 -53.84 76.48
C THR A 250 0.79 -54.84 77.60
N SER A 251 0.72 -54.47 78.90
CA SER A 251 0.77 -55.49 79.98
C SER A 251 -0.25 -56.60 79.73
N PHE A 252 -1.40 -56.19 79.19
CA PHE A 252 -2.41 -57.06 78.63
C PHE A 252 -1.92 -57.90 77.45
N GLY A 253 -1.34 -57.32 76.40
CA GLY A 253 -0.78 -58.10 75.29
C GLY A 253 0.35 -59.06 75.71
N ARG A 254 1.26 -58.67 76.63
CA ARG A 254 2.33 -59.56 77.13
C ARG A 254 1.77 -60.72 77.92
N ALA A 255 0.76 -60.46 78.74
CA ALA A 255 0.04 -61.50 79.44
C ALA A 255 -0.74 -62.40 78.46
N LEU A 256 -1.21 -61.88 77.32
CA LEU A 256 -1.82 -62.67 76.25
C LEU A 256 -0.82 -63.61 75.55
N LEU A 257 0.37 -63.10 75.23
CA LEU A 257 1.46 -63.87 74.60
C LEU A 257 2.03 -65.00 75.46
N THR A 258 1.77 -64.97 76.77
CA THR A 258 2.21 -66.00 77.73
C THR A 258 1.13 -67.04 78.04
N ARG A 259 -0.02 -67.02 77.34
CA ARG A 259 -1.10 -68.01 77.55
C ARG A 259 -0.79 -69.31 76.82
N ALA A 260 -1.09 -70.43 77.47
CA ALA A 260 -0.76 -71.77 76.98
C ALA A 260 -1.73 -72.29 75.89
N ASP A 261 -2.95 -71.77 75.82
CA ASP A 261 -3.97 -72.23 74.86
C ASP A 261 -5.05 -71.17 74.52
N ALA A 262 -5.89 -71.50 73.54
CA ALA A 262 -6.96 -70.63 73.05
C ALA A 262 -8.06 -70.36 74.09
N ALA A 263 -8.26 -71.25 75.08
CA ALA A 263 -9.21 -71.01 76.15
C ALA A 263 -8.69 -69.96 77.14
N GLY A 264 -7.39 -70.01 77.44
CA GLY A 264 -6.68 -69.03 78.28
C GLY A 264 -6.64 -67.63 77.69
N VAL A 265 -6.57 -67.49 76.37
CA VAL A 265 -6.68 -66.21 75.67
C VAL A 265 -8.08 -65.60 75.85
N ARG A 266 -9.14 -66.38 75.59
CA ARG A 266 -10.54 -65.91 75.70
C ARG A 266 -10.90 -65.46 77.11
N SER A 267 -10.46 -66.22 78.11
CA SER A 267 -10.65 -65.87 79.52
C SER A 267 -9.91 -64.60 79.92
N TYR A 268 -8.73 -64.34 79.34
CA TYR A 268 -7.90 -63.20 79.72
C TYR A 268 -8.42 -61.86 79.18
N ILE A 269 -9.01 -61.87 77.99
CA ILE A 269 -9.52 -60.66 77.34
C ILE A 269 -11.00 -60.37 77.64
N GLY A 270 -11.66 -61.24 78.42
CA GLY A 270 -13.08 -61.11 78.76
C GLY A 270 -14.04 -61.20 77.56
N ALA A 271 -13.58 -61.73 76.41
CA ALA A 271 -14.40 -61.84 75.22
C ALA A 271 -15.29 -63.10 75.29
N GLY A 272 -16.61 -62.87 75.41
CA GLY A 272 -17.62 -63.83 74.95
C GLY A 272 -17.53 -64.01 73.44
N THR A 273 -18.07 -65.11 72.91
CA THR A 273 -17.81 -65.60 71.54
C THR A 273 -18.48 -64.83 70.40
N SER A 274 -18.47 -63.48 70.35
CA SER A 274 -18.86 -62.78 69.11
C SER A 274 -18.19 -61.41 68.88
N SER A 275 -17.63 -61.31 67.68
CA SER A 275 -17.14 -60.11 66.97
C SER A 275 -18.29 -59.47 66.18
N THR A 276 -18.46 -58.13 66.19
CA THR A 276 -18.74 -57.24 65.02
C THR A 276 -18.88 -55.76 65.48
N SER A 277 -18.40 -54.87 64.59
CA SER A 277 -18.51 -53.40 64.45
C SER A 277 -19.70 -52.65 65.10
N GLY A 278 -19.53 -51.32 65.27
CA GLY A 278 -20.41 -50.39 65.98
C GLY A 278 -21.90 -50.39 65.59
N THR A 279 -22.73 -49.89 66.52
CA THR A 279 -24.19 -49.92 66.54
C THR A 279 -24.87 -48.91 65.60
N VAL A 280 -24.57 -48.92 64.29
CA VAL A 280 -25.54 -48.38 63.32
C VAL A 280 -26.55 -49.49 63.06
N THR A 281 -27.56 -49.61 63.92
CA THR A 281 -28.65 -50.59 63.77
C THR A 281 -29.52 -50.29 62.56
N SER A 282 -29.53 -49.04 62.10
CA SER A 282 -30.17 -48.65 60.86
C SER A 282 -29.62 -47.34 60.28
N VAL A 283 -29.57 -47.22 58.95
CA VAL A 283 -29.38 -45.94 58.26
C VAL A 283 -30.73 -45.49 57.70
N ALA A 284 -31.24 -44.35 58.19
CA ALA A 284 -32.41 -43.68 57.66
C ALA A 284 -32.00 -42.29 57.12
N MET A 285 -32.34 -42.01 55.87
CA MET A 285 -32.11 -40.71 55.23
C MET A 285 -33.46 -40.09 54.90
N SER A 286 -33.58 -38.78 55.08
CA SER A 286 -34.78 -38.02 54.73
C SER A 286 -34.45 -37.04 53.64
N GLY A 287 -35.33 -36.91 52.65
CA GLY A 287 -35.24 -35.89 51.62
C GLY A 287 -35.57 -34.48 52.13
N GLY A 288 -36.10 -34.34 53.36
CA GLY A 288 -36.45 -33.06 53.95
C GLY A 288 -37.36 -32.22 53.03
N THR A 289 -37.03 -30.94 52.87
CA THR A 289 -37.71 -30.00 51.96
C THR A 289 -37.05 -29.90 50.58
N THR A 290 -36.09 -30.79 50.26
CA THR A 290 -35.27 -30.69 49.04
C THR A 290 -35.99 -31.13 47.76
N GLY A 291 -37.19 -31.72 47.87
CA GLY A 291 -37.95 -32.25 46.72
C GLY A 291 -37.54 -33.67 46.29
N LEU A 292 -36.47 -34.24 46.87
CA LEU A 292 -36.13 -35.64 46.73
C LEU A 292 -36.97 -36.50 47.70
N SER A 293 -37.51 -37.60 47.22
CA SER A 293 -38.09 -38.64 48.07
C SER A 293 -37.05 -39.73 48.32
N VAL A 294 -37.03 -40.27 49.53
CA VAL A 294 -36.09 -41.32 49.94
C VAL A 294 -36.91 -42.53 50.39
N SER A 295 -36.63 -43.71 49.84
CA SER A 295 -37.33 -44.96 50.18
C SER A 295 -36.36 -46.15 50.30
N GLY A 296 -36.76 -47.22 50.99
CA GLY A 296 -35.91 -48.39 51.24
C GLY A 296 -35.05 -48.33 52.52
N GLY A 297 -35.20 -47.28 53.33
CA GLY A 297 -34.69 -47.21 54.70
C GLY A 297 -35.79 -47.51 55.73
N PRO A 298 -35.44 -47.90 56.97
CA PRO A 298 -34.09 -48.02 57.50
C PRO A 298 -33.36 -49.29 57.02
N VAL A 299 -32.10 -49.16 56.55
CA VAL A 299 -31.28 -50.33 56.16
C VAL A 299 -30.54 -50.86 57.40
N THR A 300 -30.82 -52.11 57.79
CA THR A 300 -30.33 -52.73 59.04
C THR A 300 -29.26 -53.82 58.84
N GLY A 301 -28.83 -54.05 57.59
CA GLY A 301 -27.80 -55.03 57.22
C GLY A 301 -27.19 -54.73 55.85
N SER A 302 -27.84 -55.20 54.77
CA SER A 302 -27.51 -54.84 53.38
C SER A 302 -28.79 -54.50 52.62
N GLY A 303 -28.81 -53.36 51.93
CA GLY A 303 -29.96 -52.89 51.16
C GLY A 303 -29.64 -51.59 50.43
N THR A 304 -30.46 -51.24 49.45
CA THR A 304 -30.30 -50.01 48.65
C THR A 304 -31.33 -48.98 49.06
N LEU A 305 -30.87 -47.77 49.36
CA LEU A 305 -31.73 -46.60 49.51
C LEU A 305 -32.03 -46.02 48.12
N THR A 306 -33.31 -45.88 47.77
CA THR A 306 -33.74 -45.34 46.49
C THR A 306 -34.11 -43.86 46.63
N LEU A 307 -33.47 -43.01 45.82
CA LEU A 307 -33.79 -41.60 45.66
C LEU A 307 -34.74 -41.42 44.48
N GLY A 308 -35.89 -40.79 44.71
CA GLY A 308 -36.88 -40.43 43.71
C GLY A 308 -37.15 -38.92 43.67
N GLY A 309 -37.93 -38.48 42.69
CA GLY A 309 -38.29 -37.07 42.50
C GLY A 309 -37.19 -36.23 41.85
N THR A 310 -37.31 -34.91 41.96
CA THR A 310 -36.38 -33.92 41.42
C THR A 310 -35.94 -32.97 42.52
N LEU A 311 -34.67 -32.57 42.52
CA LEU A 311 -34.17 -31.58 43.47
C LEU A 311 -34.82 -30.21 43.21
N ALA A 312 -35.38 -29.58 44.23
CA ALA A 312 -36.08 -28.30 44.16
C ALA A 312 -35.12 -27.13 43.91
N LEU A 313 -35.66 -26.04 43.34
CA LEU A 313 -34.90 -24.82 43.01
C LEU A 313 -34.21 -24.20 44.24
N ALA A 314 -34.93 -24.12 45.37
CA ALA A 314 -34.39 -23.59 46.63
C ALA A 314 -33.23 -24.43 47.20
N SER A 315 -33.06 -25.66 46.71
CA SER A 315 -31.98 -26.58 47.09
C SER A 315 -30.94 -26.74 45.98
N GLY A 316 -30.91 -25.84 44.98
CA GLY A 316 -29.93 -25.83 43.90
C GLY A 316 -30.25 -26.73 42.69
N GLY A 317 -31.43 -27.36 42.68
CA GLY A 317 -31.93 -28.10 41.52
C GLY A 317 -32.76 -27.24 40.59
N THR A 318 -33.50 -27.88 39.68
CA THR A 318 -34.43 -27.20 38.76
C THR A 318 -35.89 -27.60 39.00
N GLY A 319 -36.14 -28.57 39.88
CA GLY A 319 -37.47 -29.11 40.15
C GLY A 319 -38.15 -29.76 38.93
N ALA A 320 -37.39 -30.05 37.87
CA ALA A 320 -37.94 -30.46 36.58
C ALA A 320 -37.24 -31.71 36.04
N THR A 321 -38.01 -32.57 35.38
CA THR A 321 -37.52 -33.77 34.67
C THR A 321 -37.32 -33.53 33.18
N SER A 322 -37.60 -32.32 32.68
CA SER A 322 -37.45 -31.93 31.28
C SER A 322 -36.60 -30.68 31.13
N ALA A 323 -35.90 -30.55 30.01
CA ALA A 323 -35.09 -29.38 29.72
C ALA A 323 -35.93 -28.08 29.62
N SER A 324 -37.17 -28.15 29.11
CA SER A 324 -38.07 -26.99 29.06
C SER A 324 -38.52 -26.57 30.46
N GLY A 325 -38.91 -27.52 31.30
CA GLY A 325 -39.29 -27.26 32.69
C GLY A 325 -38.14 -26.67 33.49
N ALA A 326 -36.91 -27.17 33.28
CA ALA A 326 -35.72 -26.68 33.95
C ALA A 326 -35.40 -25.22 33.59
N ARG A 327 -35.45 -24.86 32.30
CA ARG A 327 -35.24 -23.47 31.86
C ARG A 327 -36.32 -22.52 32.36
N GLY A 328 -37.57 -22.98 32.40
CA GLY A 328 -38.69 -22.22 32.96
C GLY A 328 -38.50 -21.95 34.45
N ALA A 329 -38.14 -22.96 35.23
CA ALA A 329 -37.87 -22.83 36.66
C ALA A 329 -36.71 -21.87 36.98
N LEU A 330 -35.71 -21.81 36.11
CA LEU A 330 -34.57 -20.89 36.23
C LEU A 330 -34.83 -19.49 35.65
N GLY A 331 -36.01 -19.23 35.07
CA GLY A 331 -36.36 -17.93 34.51
C GLY A 331 -35.57 -17.54 33.24
N LEU A 332 -34.99 -18.51 32.53
CA LEU A 332 -34.05 -18.25 31.43
C LEU A 332 -34.72 -17.80 30.10
N GLY A 333 -36.05 -17.77 30.04
CA GLY A 333 -36.83 -17.30 28.88
C GLY A 333 -36.62 -18.11 27.59
N ASP A 334 -37.27 -17.67 26.50
CA ASP A 334 -37.20 -18.35 25.20
C ASP A 334 -35.83 -18.20 24.51
N MET A 335 -35.07 -17.16 24.88
CA MET A 335 -33.71 -16.94 24.36
C MET A 335 -32.75 -18.09 24.72
N ALA A 336 -32.99 -18.78 25.84
CA ALA A 336 -32.20 -19.93 26.26
C ALA A 336 -32.42 -21.20 25.41
N VAL A 337 -33.32 -21.16 24.43
CA VAL A 337 -33.56 -22.27 23.48
C VAL A 337 -32.91 -22.01 22.12
N GLN A 338 -32.57 -20.76 21.82
CA GLN A 338 -32.05 -20.39 20.51
C GLN A 338 -30.57 -20.79 20.39
N ALA A 339 -30.18 -21.28 19.21
CA ALA A 339 -28.76 -21.48 18.93
C ALA A 339 -28.05 -20.11 18.93
N ALA A 340 -26.87 -20.01 19.52
CA ALA A 340 -26.10 -18.76 19.53
C ALA A 340 -25.79 -18.25 18.11
N SER A 341 -25.78 -19.14 17.12
CA SER A 341 -25.60 -18.83 15.69
C SER A 341 -26.88 -18.45 14.95
N ALA A 342 -28.05 -18.50 15.60
CA ALA A 342 -29.35 -18.26 14.97
C ALA A 342 -30.32 -17.63 15.98
N VAL A 343 -29.95 -16.46 16.50
CA VAL A 343 -30.79 -15.69 17.42
C VAL A 343 -31.79 -14.86 16.63
N ALA A 344 -33.07 -15.22 16.71
CA ALA A 344 -34.21 -14.46 16.23
C ALA A 344 -34.83 -13.63 17.35
N ILE A 345 -35.04 -12.34 17.09
CA ILE A 345 -35.79 -11.42 17.94
C ILE A 345 -37.15 -11.19 17.27
N SER A 346 -38.15 -11.99 17.64
CA SER A 346 -39.51 -11.86 17.12
C SER A 346 -40.27 -10.79 17.91
N GLY A 347 -40.22 -9.55 17.40
CA GLY A 347 -40.75 -8.39 18.10
C GLY A 347 -39.84 -7.92 19.25
N GLY A 348 -40.00 -6.65 19.67
CA GLY A 348 -39.17 -6.03 20.69
C GLY A 348 -38.18 -5.00 20.15
N VAL A 349 -37.28 -4.53 21.02
CA VAL A 349 -36.28 -3.50 20.73
C VAL A 349 -34.94 -3.93 21.30
N VAL A 350 -33.87 -3.81 20.50
CA VAL A 350 -32.50 -3.91 21.02
C VAL A 350 -32.10 -2.54 21.56
N ALA A 351 -31.88 -2.43 22.87
CA ALA A 351 -31.61 -1.16 23.57
C ALA A 351 -30.33 -1.23 24.41
N GLY A 352 -29.76 -0.06 24.74
CA GLY A 352 -28.55 0.03 25.58
C GLY A 352 -27.22 -0.25 24.87
N LEU A 353 -27.23 -0.43 23.54
CA LEU A 353 -26.02 -0.62 22.75
C LEU A 353 -25.27 0.71 22.55
N THR A 354 -23.95 0.68 22.70
CA THR A 354 -23.05 1.77 22.25
C THR A 354 -22.67 1.62 20.79
N SER A 355 -22.69 0.39 20.26
CA SER A 355 -22.47 0.07 18.85
C SER A 355 -23.26 -1.17 18.44
N LEU A 356 -23.68 -1.23 17.18
CA LEU A 356 -24.23 -2.41 16.54
C LEU A 356 -23.34 -2.73 15.33
N GLN A 357 -22.48 -3.74 15.47
CA GLN A 357 -21.61 -4.20 14.39
C GLN A 357 -22.26 -5.40 13.69
N VAL A 358 -22.43 -5.31 12.37
CA VAL A 358 -22.82 -6.45 11.51
C VAL A 358 -21.58 -6.85 10.72
N SER A 359 -20.95 -7.97 11.10
CA SER A 359 -19.71 -8.46 10.49
C SER A 359 -19.99 -9.68 9.64
N HIS A 360 -19.46 -9.67 8.41
CA HIS A 360 -19.58 -10.77 7.46
C HIS A 360 -18.18 -11.17 6.97
N PRO A 361 -17.51 -12.12 7.66
CA PRO A 361 -16.09 -12.40 7.45
C PRO A 361 -15.75 -13.16 6.14
N SER A 362 -16.73 -13.50 5.29
CA SER A 362 -16.47 -14.11 3.98
C SER A 362 -17.57 -13.81 2.93
N SER A 363 -17.17 -13.45 1.71
CA SER A 363 -17.97 -13.19 0.48
C SER A 363 -19.10 -12.13 0.59
N THR A 364 -19.83 -11.93 -0.52
CA THR A 364 -20.93 -10.97 -0.66
C THR A 364 -21.92 -11.12 0.49
N ALA A 365 -22.13 -10.03 1.21
CA ALA A 365 -22.97 -10.02 2.40
C ALA A 365 -23.98 -8.89 2.37
N PHE A 366 -25.21 -9.23 2.74
CA PHE A 366 -26.34 -8.31 2.67
C PHE A 366 -26.98 -8.16 4.04
N SER A 367 -27.24 -6.91 4.42
CA SER A 367 -28.14 -6.57 5.52
C SER A 367 -29.49 -6.18 4.92
N TYR A 368 -30.50 -7.02 5.13
CA TYR A 368 -31.85 -6.77 4.60
C TYR A 368 -32.68 -5.91 5.55
N ILE A 369 -33.48 -5.00 4.98
CA ILE A 369 -34.57 -4.31 5.67
C ILE A 369 -35.84 -4.60 4.86
N ASP A 370 -36.53 -5.68 5.22
CA ASP A 370 -37.71 -6.13 4.49
C ASP A 370 -38.95 -5.34 4.91
N SER A 371 -39.77 -4.99 3.92
CA SER A 371 -41.13 -4.54 4.15
C SER A 371 -42.03 -4.92 2.98
N LEU A 372 -43.33 -4.99 3.23
CA LEU A 372 -44.31 -5.28 2.18
C LEU A 372 -44.28 -4.18 1.10
N ALA A 373 -44.76 -4.52 -0.10
CA ALA A 373 -44.98 -3.54 -1.17
C ALA A 373 -45.88 -2.39 -0.68
N GLY A 374 -45.56 -1.16 -1.07
CA GLY A 374 -46.28 0.03 -0.62
C GLY A 374 -46.01 0.41 0.85
N GLN A 375 -44.98 -0.16 1.48
CA GLN A 375 -44.51 0.23 2.80
C GLN A 375 -43.10 0.80 2.75
N TYR A 376 -42.80 1.68 3.69
CA TYR A 376 -41.44 2.16 3.92
C TYR A 376 -40.54 1.01 4.41
N ALA A 377 -39.28 1.01 3.98
CA ALA A 377 -38.19 0.30 4.65
C ALA A 377 -37.06 1.28 4.84
N LEU A 378 -36.84 1.73 6.08
CA LEU A 378 -36.01 2.88 6.39
C LEU A 378 -35.06 2.61 7.53
N LEU A 379 -33.86 3.18 7.44
CA LEU A 379 -33.03 3.48 8.59
C LEU A 379 -33.33 4.91 9.05
N ARG A 380 -33.63 5.07 10.34
CA ARG A 380 -34.03 6.35 10.94
C ARG A 380 -33.04 6.78 12.02
N TRP A 381 -32.51 7.98 11.89
CA TRP A 381 -31.73 8.66 12.93
C TRP A 381 -32.60 9.62 13.72
N ARG A 382 -32.46 9.58 15.05
CA ARG A 382 -33.26 10.35 16.00
C ARG A 382 -32.39 11.08 16.99
N SER A 383 -32.89 12.20 17.50
CA SER A 383 -32.41 12.81 18.75
C SER A 383 -33.54 12.72 19.76
N GLY A 384 -33.34 11.93 20.82
CA GLY A 384 -34.45 11.52 21.70
C GLY A 384 -35.50 10.72 20.93
N THR A 385 -36.75 11.18 20.93
CA THR A 385 -37.84 10.53 20.17
C THR A 385 -38.10 11.19 18.81
N ALA A 386 -37.51 12.35 18.51
CA ALA A 386 -37.75 13.05 17.26
C ALA A 386 -36.86 12.52 16.12
N GLY A 387 -37.44 12.26 14.95
CA GLY A 387 -36.68 11.96 13.73
C GLY A 387 -35.82 13.16 13.31
N ARG A 388 -34.66 12.87 12.73
CA ARG A 388 -33.76 13.86 12.11
C ARG A 388 -33.54 13.54 10.64
N TRP A 389 -33.28 12.26 10.37
CA TRP A 389 -33.04 11.75 9.03
C TRP A 389 -33.67 10.38 8.88
N ASP A 390 -34.25 10.13 7.71
CA ASP A 390 -34.60 8.79 7.25
C ASP A 390 -33.90 8.53 5.92
N MET A 391 -33.35 7.34 5.74
CA MET A 391 -32.92 6.85 4.44
C MET A 391 -33.55 5.49 4.13
N GLY A 392 -33.87 5.23 2.87
CA GLY A 392 -34.31 3.93 2.39
C GLY A 392 -35.41 4.04 1.33
N LYS A 393 -36.18 2.96 1.14
CA LYS A 393 -37.23 2.94 0.12
C LYS A 393 -38.50 3.63 0.59
N THR A 394 -39.12 4.38 -0.31
CA THR A 394 -40.42 5.02 -0.10
C THR A 394 -41.56 4.00 -0.10
N ASN A 395 -42.74 4.43 0.35
CA ASN A 395 -43.95 3.60 0.40
C ASN A 395 -44.78 3.66 -0.89
N GLY A 396 -44.18 4.05 -2.03
CA GLY A 396 -44.86 4.00 -3.32
C GLY A 396 -45.25 2.57 -3.67
N ALA A 397 -46.46 2.37 -4.19
CA ALA A 397 -46.95 1.05 -4.58
C ALA A 397 -46.12 0.48 -5.75
N GLU A 398 -45.79 -0.80 -5.68
CA GLU A 398 -45.08 -1.52 -6.75
C GLU A 398 -46.10 -2.13 -7.73
N SER A 399 -46.72 -1.28 -8.55
CA SER A 399 -47.80 -1.67 -9.46
C SER A 399 -47.33 -2.31 -10.79
N GLY A 400 -46.05 -2.71 -10.88
CA GLY A 400 -45.40 -3.20 -12.10
C GLY A 400 -44.48 -2.14 -12.76
N SER A 401 -43.76 -2.53 -13.80
CA SER A 401 -42.84 -1.66 -14.57
C SER A 401 -41.84 -0.86 -13.73
N ASN A 402 -41.36 -1.45 -12.63
CA ASN A 402 -40.43 -0.82 -11.68
C ASN A 402 -40.94 0.44 -10.96
N ALA A 403 -42.24 0.74 -11.02
CA ALA A 403 -42.82 1.88 -10.32
C ALA A 403 -42.77 1.71 -8.79
N GLY A 404 -42.66 2.84 -8.07
CA GLY A 404 -42.66 2.88 -6.61
C GLY A 404 -41.37 2.35 -5.97
N SER A 405 -41.36 2.34 -4.63
CA SER A 405 -40.18 1.98 -3.82
C SER A 405 -38.91 2.74 -4.22
N ASP A 406 -39.05 4.02 -4.58
CA ASP A 406 -37.92 4.91 -4.87
C ASP A 406 -37.03 5.07 -3.64
N PHE A 407 -35.73 5.27 -3.85
CA PHE A 407 -34.82 5.59 -2.76
C PHE A 407 -34.98 7.05 -2.35
N ALA A 408 -35.05 7.32 -1.05
CA ALA A 408 -35.19 8.68 -0.53
C ALA A 408 -34.34 8.92 0.71
N LEU A 409 -33.77 10.12 0.81
CA LEU A 409 -33.18 10.69 2.02
C LEU A 409 -34.04 11.86 2.50
N ARG A 410 -34.74 11.70 3.62
CA ARG A 410 -35.67 12.70 4.17
C ARG A 410 -35.08 13.39 5.38
N ARG A 411 -35.41 14.68 5.51
CA ARG A 411 -35.00 15.55 6.61
C ARG A 411 -36.20 15.97 7.45
N PHE A 412 -35.98 16.11 8.75
CA PHE A 412 -37.01 16.42 9.73
C PHE A 412 -36.66 17.67 10.53
N ALA A 413 -37.68 18.39 10.99
CA ALA A 413 -37.53 19.52 11.90
C ALA A 413 -37.19 19.03 13.31
N ASP A 414 -36.81 19.96 14.20
CA ASP A 414 -36.46 19.61 15.58
C ASP A 414 -37.61 18.92 16.33
N GLY A 415 -38.86 19.29 16.04
CA GLY A 415 -40.07 18.64 16.57
C GLY A 415 -40.45 17.30 15.92
N GLY A 416 -39.67 16.80 14.95
CA GLY A 416 -39.88 15.50 14.32
C GLY A 416 -40.89 15.48 13.16
N THR A 417 -41.32 16.64 12.67
CA THR A 417 -42.13 16.75 11.44
C THR A 417 -41.22 16.69 10.21
N VAL A 418 -41.69 16.10 9.11
CA VAL A 418 -40.92 16.03 7.86
C VAL A 418 -40.80 17.43 7.26
N LEU A 419 -39.59 17.89 6.95
CA LEU A 419 -39.33 19.14 6.24
C LEU A 419 -39.34 18.95 4.71
N GLY A 420 -39.01 17.74 4.27
CA GLY A 420 -38.99 17.37 2.85
C GLY A 420 -37.98 16.26 2.57
N THR A 421 -37.90 15.87 1.30
CA THR A 421 -36.92 14.91 0.80
C THR A 421 -35.73 15.67 0.23
N ALA A 422 -34.53 15.43 0.76
CA ALA A 422 -33.30 16.08 0.29
C ALA A 422 -32.83 15.47 -1.04
N LEU A 423 -32.97 14.15 -1.18
CA LEU A 423 -32.57 13.38 -2.36
C LEU A 423 -33.59 12.28 -2.62
N THR A 424 -34.05 12.16 -3.86
CA THR A 424 -34.82 11.00 -4.35
C THR A 424 -34.09 10.41 -5.54
N ILE A 425 -34.00 9.08 -5.61
CA ILE A 425 -33.58 8.36 -6.82
C ILE A 425 -34.73 7.47 -7.24
N ARG A 426 -35.26 7.75 -8.42
CA ARG A 426 -36.34 6.95 -9.00
C ARG A 426 -35.84 5.56 -9.36
N ARG A 427 -36.57 4.53 -8.94
CA ARG A 427 -36.16 3.13 -9.17
C ARG A 427 -36.26 2.72 -10.64
N ASP A 428 -37.20 3.30 -11.38
CA ASP A 428 -37.47 2.97 -12.78
C ASP A 428 -36.51 3.64 -13.76
N THR A 429 -36.18 4.92 -13.54
CA THR A 429 -35.39 5.74 -14.47
C THR A 429 -33.98 6.05 -13.98
N GLY A 430 -33.69 5.89 -12.69
CA GLY A 430 -32.46 6.38 -12.07
C GLY A 430 -32.39 7.90 -11.95
N GLU A 431 -33.50 8.62 -12.21
CA GLU A 431 -33.55 10.07 -12.09
C GLU A 431 -33.24 10.50 -10.66
N VAL A 432 -32.25 11.38 -10.53
CA VAL A 432 -31.83 11.95 -9.25
C VAL A 432 -32.50 13.31 -9.09
N GLN A 433 -33.37 13.42 -8.10
CA GLN A 433 -34.05 14.66 -7.74
C GLN A 433 -33.47 15.22 -6.45
N VAL A 434 -33.06 16.49 -6.47
CA VAL A 434 -32.50 17.19 -5.31
C VAL A 434 -33.55 18.18 -4.81
N GLY A 435 -33.97 18.03 -3.54
CA GLY A 435 -34.98 18.89 -2.92
C GLY A 435 -34.43 20.17 -2.30
N GLY A 436 -33.21 20.54 -2.64
CA GLY A 436 -32.48 21.71 -2.13
C GLY A 436 -31.45 22.20 -3.14
N VAL A 437 -30.55 23.09 -2.70
CA VAL A 437 -29.46 23.59 -3.56
C VAL A 437 -28.43 22.48 -3.76
N LEU A 438 -28.06 22.22 -5.02
CA LEU A 438 -26.88 21.44 -5.37
C LEU A 438 -25.69 22.40 -5.50
N ALA A 439 -24.73 22.31 -4.57
CA ALA A 439 -23.56 23.19 -4.50
C ALA A 439 -22.28 22.38 -4.28
N PRO A 440 -21.11 22.86 -4.77
CA PRO A 440 -19.83 22.24 -4.45
C PRO A 440 -19.48 22.43 -2.98
N ALA A 441 -18.73 21.50 -2.40
CA ALA A 441 -18.33 21.56 -0.99
C ALA A 441 -17.28 22.66 -0.70
N SER A 442 -16.53 23.07 -1.72
CA SER A 442 -15.55 24.15 -1.67
C SER A 442 -15.72 25.06 -2.87
N ASP A 443 -15.67 26.37 -2.61
CA ASP A 443 -15.83 27.39 -3.63
C ASP A 443 -14.79 27.25 -4.75
N ASN A 444 -15.22 27.45 -5.99
CA ASN A 444 -14.40 27.44 -7.21
C ASN A 444 -13.43 26.24 -7.38
N SER A 445 -13.78 25.05 -6.87
CA SER A 445 -12.87 23.89 -6.86
C SER A 445 -13.32 22.69 -7.71
N LEU A 446 -14.59 22.67 -8.14
CA LEU A 446 -15.20 21.54 -8.85
C LEU A 446 -15.92 22.01 -10.12
N ALA A 447 -15.72 21.27 -11.23
CA ALA A 447 -16.44 21.46 -12.47
C ALA A 447 -17.73 20.61 -12.52
N LEU A 448 -18.76 21.11 -13.21
CA LEU A 448 -19.99 20.35 -13.46
C LEU A 448 -19.89 19.58 -14.79
N GLY A 449 -19.47 18.32 -14.69
CA GLY A 449 -19.14 17.48 -15.84
C GLY A 449 -17.67 17.61 -16.25
N GLY A 450 -17.31 17.00 -17.37
CA GLY A 450 -15.94 17.06 -17.90
C GLY A 450 -15.89 16.79 -19.40
N ALA A 451 -14.71 16.93 -19.99
CA ALA A 451 -14.51 16.83 -21.43
C ALA A 451 -15.06 15.52 -22.02
N ALA A 452 -14.90 14.41 -21.31
CA ALA A 452 -15.42 13.09 -21.70
C ALA A 452 -16.83 12.76 -21.18
N LEU A 453 -17.35 13.51 -20.21
CA LEU A 453 -18.62 13.27 -19.51
C LEU A 453 -19.42 14.58 -19.46
N ARG A 454 -19.92 14.99 -20.63
CA ARG A 454 -20.65 16.25 -20.79
C ARG A 454 -22.14 16.06 -20.52
N TRP A 455 -22.74 17.06 -19.91
CA TRP A 455 -24.18 17.22 -19.94
C TRP A 455 -24.63 17.49 -21.37
N SER A 456 -25.71 16.85 -21.79
CA SER A 456 -26.26 17.06 -23.14
C SER A 456 -26.83 18.47 -23.30
N ILE A 457 -27.49 18.97 -22.26
CA ILE A 457 -28.14 20.29 -22.17
C ILE A 457 -28.35 20.68 -20.70
N VAL A 458 -28.53 21.98 -20.47
CA VAL A 458 -28.94 22.55 -19.17
C VAL A 458 -30.25 23.31 -19.36
N TYR A 459 -31.32 22.87 -18.68
CA TYR A 459 -32.59 23.58 -18.62
C TYR A 459 -32.62 24.45 -17.36
N ALA A 460 -32.52 25.77 -17.53
CA ALA A 460 -32.53 26.74 -16.44
C ALA A 460 -33.59 27.82 -16.68
N GLY A 461 -34.18 28.35 -15.60
CA GLY A 461 -35.16 29.45 -15.68
C GLY A 461 -34.53 30.81 -16.00
N SER A 462 -33.25 30.99 -15.68
CA SER A 462 -32.44 32.17 -15.98
C SER A 462 -31.06 31.76 -16.51
N GLY A 463 -30.35 32.68 -17.15
CA GLY A 463 -28.97 32.47 -17.59
C GLY A 463 -28.01 32.21 -16.42
N THR A 464 -26.83 31.66 -16.74
CA THR A 464 -25.75 31.44 -15.77
C THR A 464 -25.20 32.76 -15.23
N ILE A 465 -24.84 32.78 -13.95
CA ILE A 465 -24.16 33.92 -13.32
C ILE A 465 -22.66 33.61 -13.28
N SER A 466 -21.86 34.45 -13.94
CA SER A 466 -20.40 34.41 -13.86
C SER A 466 -19.89 35.58 -13.03
N THR A 467 -19.09 35.30 -11.99
CA THR A 467 -18.53 36.34 -11.13
C THR A 467 -17.67 37.31 -11.95
N SER A 468 -17.92 38.61 -11.80
CA SER A 468 -17.23 39.68 -12.52
C SER A 468 -17.00 40.89 -11.61
N ASP A 469 -16.65 40.64 -10.35
CA ASP A 469 -16.33 41.69 -9.38
C ASP A 469 -14.98 42.35 -9.70
N ALA A 470 -14.91 43.67 -9.67
CA ALA A 470 -13.67 44.41 -9.96
C ALA A 470 -12.55 44.09 -8.96
N ARG A 471 -12.89 43.66 -7.73
CA ARG A 471 -11.92 43.27 -6.70
C ARG A 471 -11.23 41.93 -6.98
N GLU A 472 -11.82 41.13 -7.87
CA GLU A 472 -11.30 39.82 -8.29
C GLU A 472 -10.60 39.88 -9.66
N LYS A 473 -10.41 41.09 -10.20
CA LYS A 473 -9.77 41.33 -11.50
C LYS A 473 -8.58 42.27 -11.35
N GLN A 474 -7.64 42.14 -12.27
CA GLN A 474 -6.48 43.03 -12.41
C GLN A 474 -6.33 43.43 -13.88
N GLU A 475 -5.59 44.51 -14.14
CA GLU A 475 -5.19 44.92 -15.50
C GLU A 475 -6.40 45.18 -16.44
N MET A 476 -7.36 45.95 -15.95
CA MET A 476 -8.59 46.31 -16.69
C MET A 476 -8.33 47.41 -17.73
N ASP A 477 -7.58 47.08 -18.78
CA ASP A 477 -7.25 47.97 -19.90
C ASP A 477 -8.15 47.74 -21.14
N GLY A 478 -7.91 48.52 -22.20
CA GLY A 478 -8.56 48.30 -23.49
C GLY A 478 -8.16 46.98 -24.14
N ILE A 479 -9.07 46.37 -24.91
CA ILE A 479 -8.81 45.11 -25.62
C ILE A 479 -7.74 45.33 -26.70
N ASP A 480 -6.79 44.40 -26.80
CA ASP A 480 -5.72 44.40 -27.80
C ASP A 480 -6.29 44.61 -29.23
N PRO A 481 -5.89 45.69 -29.93
CA PRO A 481 -6.36 45.96 -31.29
C PRO A 481 -6.04 44.85 -32.28
N GLY A 482 -4.91 44.15 -32.11
CA GLY A 482 -4.51 43.00 -32.91
C GLY A 482 -5.41 41.80 -32.68
N LEU A 483 -5.89 41.58 -31.44
CA LEU A 483 -6.88 40.55 -31.14
C LEU A 483 -8.22 40.85 -31.82
N ILE A 484 -8.68 42.10 -31.76
CA ILE A 484 -9.91 42.52 -32.44
C ILE A 484 -9.78 42.34 -33.96
N GLU A 485 -8.64 42.71 -34.55
CA GLU A 485 -8.38 42.53 -35.97
C GLU A 485 -8.36 41.05 -36.38
N ALA A 486 -7.69 40.21 -35.59
CA ALA A 486 -7.67 38.76 -35.82
C ALA A 486 -9.08 38.15 -35.73
N TRP A 487 -9.91 38.63 -34.79
CA TRP A 487 -11.30 38.19 -34.66
C TRP A 487 -12.13 38.47 -35.91
N GLY A 488 -11.83 39.52 -36.67
CA GLY A 488 -12.53 39.85 -37.91
C GLY A 488 -12.45 38.76 -39.00
N GLU A 489 -11.49 37.82 -38.91
CA GLU A 489 -11.36 36.68 -39.81
C GLU A 489 -12.17 35.45 -39.38
N VAL A 490 -12.73 35.48 -38.16
CA VAL A 490 -13.54 34.38 -37.60
C VAL A 490 -14.90 34.33 -38.30
N ARG A 491 -15.26 33.13 -38.77
CA ARG A 491 -16.50 32.93 -39.55
C ARG A 491 -17.59 32.23 -38.73
N TRP A 492 -18.78 32.82 -38.77
CA TRP A 492 -20.00 32.20 -38.29
C TRP A 492 -20.53 31.20 -39.33
N VAL A 493 -20.83 29.99 -38.88
CA VAL A 493 -21.31 28.90 -39.75
C VAL A 493 -22.59 28.28 -39.21
N ARG A 494 -23.31 27.56 -40.08
CA ARG A 494 -24.33 26.60 -39.65
C ARG A 494 -23.79 25.18 -39.73
N TYR A 495 -24.17 24.33 -38.78
CA TYR A 495 -23.72 22.95 -38.73
C TYR A 495 -24.78 22.01 -38.14
N ARG A 496 -24.58 20.71 -38.32
CA ARG A 496 -25.32 19.63 -37.65
C ARG A 496 -24.31 18.71 -36.98
N PHE A 497 -24.58 18.24 -35.77
CA PHE A 497 -23.69 17.29 -35.11
C PHE A 497 -23.71 15.94 -35.82
N ARG A 498 -22.53 15.39 -36.12
CA ARG A 498 -22.39 14.09 -36.82
C ARG A 498 -23.17 12.97 -36.13
N ALA A 499 -23.10 12.89 -34.80
CA ALA A 499 -23.85 11.92 -34.01
C ALA A 499 -25.37 12.08 -34.16
N ALA A 500 -25.88 13.31 -34.14
CA ALA A 500 -27.30 13.58 -34.33
C ALA A 500 -27.78 13.22 -35.75
N VAL A 501 -26.95 13.47 -36.77
CA VAL A 501 -27.24 13.07 -38.17
C VAL A 501 -27.24 11.55 -38.30
N ALA A 502 -26.30 10.85 -37.67
CA ALA A 502 -26.26 9.39 -37.66
C ALA A 502 -27.50 8.78 -36.99
N GLU A 503 -28.01 9.38 -35.91
CA GLU A 503 -29.18 8.90 -35.17
C GLU A 503 -30.52 9.28 -35.85
N LYS A 504 -30.65 10.52 -36.33
CA LYS A 504 -31.94 11.13 -36.73
C LYS A 504 -32.05 11.44 -38.22
N GLY A 505 -30.99 11.20 -39.00
CA GLY A 505 -30.94 11.55 -40.42
C GLY A 505 -31.26 13.03 -40.66
N ASP A 506 -32.20 13.29 -41.56
CA ASP A 506 -32.62 14.64 -41.92
C ASP A 506 -33.38 15.38 -40.81
N ALA A 507 -33.90 14.68 -39.80
CA ALA A 507 -34.54 15.30 -38.63
C ALA A 507 -33.52 15.90 -37.66
N ALA A 508 -32.22 15.72 -37.88
CA ALA A 508 -31.17 16.37 -37.10
C ALA A 508 -31.23 17.90 -37.27
N ARG A 509 -31.34 18.60 -36.13
CA ARG A 509 -31.52 20.06 -36.08
C ARG A 509 -30.27 20.80 -36.59
N TRP A 510 -30.50 21.90 -37.28
CA TRP A 510 -29.45 22.86 -37.60
C TRP A 510 -29.08 23.70 -36.38
N HIS A 511 -27.78 23.90 -36.20
CA HIS A 511 -27.19 24.80 -35.22
C HIS A 511 -26.45 25.92 -35.95
N VAL A 512 -26.31 27.08 -35.32
CA VAL A 512 -25.51 28.20 -35.82
C VAL A 512 -24.46 28.51 -34.77
N GLY A 513 -23.22 28.70 -35.22
CA GLY A 513 -22.16 29.13 -34.34
C GLY A 513 -20.77 29.09 -34.95
N LEU A 514 -19.78 28.91 -34.09
CA LEU A 514 -18.36 28.92 -34.43
C LEU A 514 -17.76 27.50 -34.42
N VAL A 515 -16.62 27.34 -35.10
CA VAL A 515 -15.81 26.12 -35.06
C VAL A 515 -14.51 26.42 -34.31
N ALA A 516 -14.18 25.64 -33.27
CA ALA A 516 -13.06 25.92 -32.38
C ALA A 516 -11.71 26.03 -33.12
N GLN A 517 -11.45 25.14 -34.08
CA GLN A 517 -10.24 25.19 -34.90
C GLN A 517 -10.17 26.44 -35.77
N GLN A 518 -11.30 26.94 -36.30
CA GLN A 518 -11.30 28.18 -37.08
C GLN A 518 -10.98 29.40 -36.22
N VAL A 519 -11.48 29.44 -34.97
CA VAL A 519 -11.12 30.48 -34.01
C VAL A 519 -9.63 30.41 -33.69
N ARG A 520 -9.11 29.22 -33.38
CA ARG A 520 -7.67 29.00 -33.15
C ARG A 520 -6.84 29.53 -34.32
N ASP A 521 -7.11 29.03 -35.52
CA ASP A 521 -6.30 29.31 -36.70
C ASP A 521 -6.32 30.81 -37.06
N ALA A 522 -7.46 31.50 -36.91
CA ALA A 522 -7.58 32.94 -37.17
C ALA A 522 -6.78 33.80 -36.18
N ILE A 523 -6.85 33.48 -34.88
CA ILE A 523 -6.15 34.23 -33.84
C ILE A 523 -4.65 33.92 -33.85
N ASP A 524 -4.29 32.65 -33.90
CA ASP A 524 -2.89 32.21 -33.84
C ASP A 524 -2.09 32.65 -35.08
N ALA A 525 -2.72 32.73 -36.27
CA ALA A 525 -2.07 33.24 -37.47
C ALA A 525 -1.58 34.70 -37.34
N ARG A 526 -2.23 35.52 -36.50
CA ARG A 526 -1.86 36.93 -36.30
C ARG A 526 -1.05 37.15 -35.02
N MET A 527 -1.33 36.38 -33.97
CA MET A 527 -0.79 36.60 -32.62
C MET A 527 0.21 35.53 -32.16
N GLY A 528 0.50 34.55 -33.01
CA GLY A 528 1.38 33.41 -32.73
C GLY A 528 0.68 32.23 -32.06
N ASP A 529 1.30 31.05 -32.18
CA ASP A 529 0.73 29.78 -31.73
C ASP A 529 0.25 29.80 -30.27
N GLY A 530 -0.95 29.26 -30.03
CA GLY A 530 -1.58 29.14 -28.72
C GLY A 530 -2.16 30.46 -28.18
N ALA A 531 -2.18 31.54 -28.97
CA ALA A 531 -2.77 32.81 -28.56
C ALA A 531 -4.26 32.67 -28.22
N ALA A 532 -5.03 31.95 -29.04
CA ALA A 532 -6.45 31.73 -28.81
C ALA A 532 -6.75 31.08 -27.44
N GLN A 533 -5.89 30.15 -27.01
CA GLN A 533 -6.02 29.48 -25.72
C GLN A 533 -5.56 30.36 -24.56
N ARG A 534 -4.50 31.16 -24.73
CA ARG A 534 -4.04 32.14 -23.73
C ARG A 534 -5.09 33.21 -23.43
N TRP A 535 -5.82 33.65 -24.45
CA TRP A 535 -6.96 34.57 -24.30
C TRP A 535 -8.23 33.90 -23.76
N GLY A 536 -8.22 32.59 -23.51
CA GLY A 536 -9.36 31.88 -22.93
C GLY A 536 -10.56 31.71 -23.86
N LEU A 537 -10.42 31.95 -25.17
CA LEU A 537 -11.51 31.83 -26.15
C LEU A 537 -11.94 30.36 -26.36
N LEU A 538 -10.98 29.44 -26.19
CA LEU A 538 -11.16 28.01 -26.43
C LEU A 538 -10.44 27.17 -25.38
N CYS A 539 -10.82 25.90 -25.29
CA CYS A 539 -10.10 24.88 -24.54
C CYS A 539 -9.81 23.67 -25.42
N HIS A 540 -8.74 22.96 -25.09
CA HIS A 540 -8.39 21.67 -25.64
C HIS A 540 -8.18 20.71 -24.47
N ASP A 541 -8.94 19.62 -24.48
CA ASP A 541 -8.91 18.62 -23.43
C ASP A 541 -8.71 17.24 -24.06
N ALA A 542 -7.74 16.48 -23.56
CA ALA A 542 -7.50 15.10 -23.93
C ALA A 542 -7.75 14.17 -22.73
N TRP A 543 -8.15 12.94 -23.02
CA TRP A 543 -8.37 11.91 -22.01
C TRP A 543 -7.94 10.55 -22.52
N ASP A 544 -7.44 9.75 -21.59
CA ASP A 544 -7.00 8.40 -21.89
C ASP A 544 -8.15 7.42 -22.09
N ALA A 545 -7.82 6.32 -22.76
CA ALA A 545 -8.68 5.15 -22.84
C ALA A 545 -8.88 4.57 -21.42
N GLN A 546 -10.09 4.09 -21.18
CA GLN A 546 -10.50 3.54 -19.92
C GLN A 546 -11.21 2.22 -20.18
N ALA A 547 -10.70 1.14 -19.59
CA ALA A 547 -11.35 -0.17 -19.67
C ALA A 547 -12.69 -0.19 -18.93
N GLU A 548 -13.59 -1.05 -19.38
CA GLU A 548 -14.81 -1.37 -18.64
C GLU A 548 -14.45 -1.99 -17.29
N ALA A 549 -15.04 -1.48 -16.22
CA ALA A 549 -14.98 -2.12 -14.92
C ALA A 549 -16.33 -2.76 -14.61
N ARG A 550 -16.29 -4.03 -14.23
CA ARG A 550 -17.43 -4.79 -13.70
C ARG A 550 -17.18 -5.12 -12.25
N ASP A 551 -18.25 -5.20 -11.48
CA ASP A 551 -18.20 -5.79 -10.15
C ASP A 551 -18.24 -7.32 -10.21
N ASP A 552 -18.17 -7.95 -9.03
CA ASP A 552 -18.18 -9.41 -8.87
C ASP A 552 -19.51 -10.06 -9.33
N GLU A 553 -20.55 -9.25 -9.52
CA GLU A 553 -21.88 -9.64 -10.00
C GLU A 553 -22.01 -9.49 -11.52
N GLY A 554 -20.93 -9.05 -12.19
CA GLY A 554 -20.87 -8.86 -13.63
C GLY A 554 -21.57 -7.60 -14.13
N ILE A 555 -22.00 -6.71 -13.22
CA ILE A 555 -22.65 -5.44 -13.57
C ILE A 555 -21.58 -4.42 -13.92
N VAL A 556 -21.82 -3.66 -15.00
CA VAL A 556 -20.92 -2.59 -15.42
C VAL A 556 -21.01 -1.43 -14.44
N VAL A 557 -20.01 -1.30 -13.57
CA VAL A 557 -19.89 -0.16 -12.65
C VAL A 557 -19.27 1.05 -13.34
N ARG A 558 -18.50 0.83 -14.41
CA ARG A 558 -17.94 1.90 -15.22
C ARG A 558 -17.75 1.43 -16.67
N PRO A 559 -18.38 2.09 -17.66
CA PRO A 559 -18.30 1.65 -19.04
C PRO A 559 -16.90 1.88 -19.62
N ALA A 560 -16.53 1.05 -20.62
CA ALA A 560 -15.34 1.29 -21.43
C ALA A 560 -15.47 2.61 -22.20
N ARG A 561 -14.34 3.28 -22.39
CA ARG A 561 -14.23 4.50 -23.18
C ARG A 561 -12.90 4.52 -23.91
N GLU A 562 -12.91 4.83 -25.19
CA GLU A 562 -11.69 5.04 -25.97
C GLU A 562 -10.98 6.35 -25.59
N ALA A 563 -9.66 6.38 -25.83
CA ALA A 563 -8.89 7.61 -25.73
C ALA A 563 -9.44 8.64 -26.73
N GLY A 564 -9.38 9.91 -26.37
CA GLY A 564 -9.87 10.95 -27.26
C GLY A 564 -9.49 12.34 -26.79
N GLU A 565 -9.76 13.29 -27.67
CA GLU A 565 -9.57 14.70 -27.40
C GLU A 565 -10.74 15.50 -27.94
N ARG A 566 -10.88 16.73 -27.44
CA ARG A 566 -11.92 17.64 -27.90
C ARG A 566 -11.48 19.09 -27.74
N TRP A 567 -11.92 19.89 -28.69
CA TRP A 567 -11.83 21.34 -28.64
C TRP A 567 -13.19 21.91 -28.24
N GLY A 568 -13.21 22.79 -27.25
CA GLY A 568 -14.39 23.53 -26.78
C GLY A 568 -14.21 25.03 -26.98
N LEU A 569 -15.31 25.76 -27.07
CA LEU A 569 -15.32 27.23 -27.09
C LEU A 569 -15.93 27.74 -25.78
N ARG A 570 -15.35 28.82 -25.24
CA ARG A 570 -16.01 29.64 -24.22
C ARG A 570 -16.88 30.65 -24.95
N TYR A 571 -18.13 30.27 -25.18
CA TYR A 571 -18.99 30.96 -26.13
C TYR A 571 -19.31 32.40 -25.70
N GLU A 572 -19.44 32.63 -24.39
CA GLU A 572 -19.68 33.92 -23.78
C GLU A 572 -18.49 34.88 -24.01
N GLU A 573 -17.26 34.38 -23.91
CA GLU A 573 -16.04 35.16 -24.18
C GLU A 573 -15.94 35.51 -25.68
N CYS A 574 -16.24 34.53 -26.54
CA CYS A 574 -16.32 34.73 -27.99
C CYS A 574 -17.36 35.82 -28.35
N LEU A 575 -18.52 35.80 -27.70
CA LEU A 575 -19.58 36.80 -27.92
C LEU A 575 -19.18 38.19 -27.39
N ALA A 576 -18.44 38.26 -26.29
CA ALA A 576 -17.91 39.52 -25.78
C ALA A 576 -16.91 40.14 -26.77
N LEU A 577 -16.01 39.33 -27.34
CA LEU A 577 -15.05 39.78 -28.35
C LEU A 577 -15.73 40.15 -29.67
N GLU A 578 -16.74 39.39 -30.11
CA GLU A 578 -17.58 39.75 -31.25
C GLU A 578 -18.24 41.13 -31.05
N ALA A 579 -18.79 41.40 -29.86
CA ALA A 579 -19.38 42.69 -29.55
C ALA A 579 -18.33 43.83 -29.58
N ALA A 580 -17.11 43.58 -29.12
CA ALA A 580 -16.01 44.56 -29.21
C ALA A 580 -15.61 44.83 -30.67
N TRP A 581 -15.49 43.78 -31.48
CA TRP A 581 -15.20 43.90 -32.91
C TRP A 581 -16.29 44.67 -33.65
N GLN A 582 -17.57 44.34 -33.43
CA GLN A 582 -18.71 45.03 -34.02
C GLN A 582 -18.72 46.52 -33.65
N ARG A 583 -18.48 46.85 -32.38
CA ARG A 583 -18.40 48.25 -31.93
C ARG A 583 -17.29 49.03 -32.65
N ARG A 584 -16.12 48.43 -32.83
CA ARG A 584 -14.99 49.04 -33.56
C ARG A 584 -15.31 49.21 -35.05
N ALA A 585 -15.92 48.19 -35.67
CA ALA A 585 -16.31 48.24 -37.07
C ALA A 585 -17.39 49.31 -37.33
N ILE A 586 -18.39 49.40 -36.45
CA ILE A 586 -19.44 50.43 -36.52
C ILE A 586 -18.85 51.83 -36.36
N ALA A 587 -17.93 52.03 -35.41
CA ALA A 587 -17.24 53.32 -35.24
C ALA A 587 -16.46 53.72 -36.49
N ALA A 588 -15.67 52.80 -37.06
CA ALA A 588 -14.91 53.06 -38.28
C ALA A 588 -15.81 53.37 -39.49
N LEU A 589 -16.99 52.73 -39.59
CA LEU A 589 -17.98 53.07 -40.61
C LEU A 589 -18.58 54.45 -40.39
N ALA A 590 -18.90 54.82 -39.14
CA ALA A 590 -19.42 56.15 -38.82
C ALA A 590 -18.42 57.25 -39.18
N ASP A 591 -17.14 57.07 -38.87
CA ASP A 591 -16.07 58.01 -39.23
C ASP A 591 -15.94 58.16 -40.76
N ARG A 592 -16.03 57.06 -41.50
CA ARG A 592 -16.01 57.08 -42.97
C ARG A 592 -17.22 57.79 -43.56
N VAL A 593 -18.41 57.58 -42.99
CA VAL A 593 -19.63 58.27 -43.41
C VAL A 593 -19.51 59.77 -43.14
N ALA A 594 -19.05 60.17 -41.96
CA ALA A 594 -18.84 61.58 -41.63
C ALA A 594 -17.82 62.25 -42.58
N ALA A 595 -16.74 61.54 -42.94
CA ALA A 595 -15.77 62.03 -43.92
C ALA A 595 -16.36 62.20 -45.32
N LEU A 596 -17.22 61.26 -45.75
CA LEU A 596 -17.93 61.35 -47.03
C LEU A 596 -18.94 62.52 -47.03
N GLU A 597 -19.69 62.73 -45.94
CA GLU A 597 -20.64 63.83 -45.80
C GLU A 597 -19.94 65.19 -45.79
N ALA A 598 -18.81 65.30 -45.09
CA ALA A 598 -17.99 66.51 -45.07
C ALA A 598 -17.38 66.83 -46.45
N GLY A 599 -17.02 65.80 -47.23
CA GLY A 599 -16.48 65.94 -48.59
C GLY A 599 -17.50 66.40 -49.64
N HIS A 600 -18.81 66.31 -49.36
CA HIS A 600 -19.87 66.79 -50.26
C HIS A 600 -20.38 68.20 -49.91
N ALA A 601 -19.94 68.78 -48.80
CA ALA A 601 -20.31 70.12 -48.35
C ALA A 601 -19.32 71.22 -48.78
N GLY A 602 -18.35 70.90 -49.64
CA GLY A 602 -17.31 71.80 -50.16
C GLY A 602 -17.45 72.12 -51.64
#